data_AF-A0A5S9MH58-F1
#
_entry.id   AF-A0A5S9MH58-F1
#
_cell.length_a   1.000
_cell.length_b   1.000
_cell.length_c   1.000
_cell.angle_alpha   90.00
_cell.angle_beta   90.00
_cell.angle_gamma   90.00
#
_symmetry.space_group_name_H-M   'P 1'
#
loop_
_entity.id
_entity.type
_entity.pdbx_description
1 polymer ?
#
loop_
_entity_poly.entity_id
_entity_poly.type
_entity_poly.pdbx_seq_one_letter_code
_entity_poly.pdbx_strand_id
1 'polypeptide(L)'
;MPINPETNQKSALFYAVNTPEGVRYTKSSSITLNAQKQLTINGRALLSVTGQPITVQSENFKVNADGTVSENGQNLGQIDVRVAMDTRNLAREGNDLYRTADNQPLPSAVNNGQMSYTLSQGVSELSNVDVTKSYTDMTTAYRAFETNQKVVQAYDKKSLEKSSE
;
A
#
# COMPACT_ATOMS: atom_id res chain seq x y z
N MET A 1 -9.96 14.12 3.12
CA MET A 1 -9.71 13.35 1.88
C MET A 1 -10.33 14.13 0.75
N PRO A 2 -9.61 14.37 -0.37
CA PRO A 2 -10.15 15.18 -1.46
C PRO A 2 -11.42 14.53 -2.01
N ILE A 3 -12.45 15.36 -2.16
CA ILE A 3 -13.67 15.01 -2.90
C ILE A 3 -13.32 15.16 -4.37
N ASN A 4 -13.54 14.11 -5.15
CA ASN A 4 -13.44 14.19 -6.60
C ASN A 4 -14.55 15.15 -7.10
N PRO A 5 -14.21 16.30 -7.70
CA PRO A 5 -15.20 17.31 -8.06
C PRO A 5 -16.09 16.90 -9.26
N GLU A 6 -15.69 15.86 -10.02
CA GLU A 6 -16.50 15.32 -11.11
C GLU A 6 -17.53 14.29 -10.63
N THR A 7 -17.24 13.59 -9.54
CA THR A 7 -18.10 12.50 -9.02
C THR A 7 -18.77 12.84 -7.70
N ASN A 8 -18.37 13.95 -7.06
CA ASN A 8 -18.73 14.36 -5.71
C ASN A 8 -18.50 13.25 -4.65
N GLN A 9 -17.59 12.31 -4.94
CA GLN A 9 -17.26 11.21 -4.03
C GLN A 9 -15.92 11.44 -3.34
N LYS A 10 -15.86 11.07 -2.07
CA LYS A 10 -14.61 11.07 -1.29
C LYS A 10 -13.67 10.03 -1.88
N SER A 11 -12.45 10.43 -2.20
CA SER A 11 -11.35 9.49 -2.43
C SER A 11 -11.18 8.57 -1.22
N ALA A 12 -10.74 7.33 -1.44
CA ALA A 12 -10.53 6.35 -0.37
C ALA A 12 -9.15 5.69 -0.50
N LEU A 13 -8.51 5.44 0.64
CA LEU A 13 -7.25 4.72 0.72
C LEU A 13 -7.51 3.24 0.96
N PHE A 14 -6.70 2.43 0.31
CA PHE A 14 -6.72 0.99 0.38
C PHE A 14 -5.32 0.45 0.60
N TYR A 15 -5.25 -0.74 1.18
CA TYR A 15 -4.01 -1.51 1.30
C TYR A 15 -4.04 -2.65 0.29
N ALA A 16 -2.92 -2.88 -0.39
CA ALA A 16 -2.78 -4.03 -1.27
C ALA A 16 -2.48 -5.29 -0.46
N VAL A 17 -3.27 -6.34 -0.66
CA VAL A 17 -3.10 -7.64 -0.03
C VAL A 17 -2.98 -8.73 -1.08
N ASN A 18 -2.20 -9.75 -0.78
CA ASN A 18 -2.08 -10.93 -1.63
C ASN A 18 -3.25 -11.89 -1.40
N THR A 19 -3.83 -12.39 -2.48
CA THR A 19 -4.85 -13.44 -2.46
C THR A 19 -4.48 -14.53 -3.46
N PRO A 20 -5.06 -15.75 -3.36
CA PRO A 20 -4.87 -16.79 -4.37
C PRO A 20 -5.25 -16.34 -5.78
N GLU A 21 -6.15 -15.36 -5.91
CA GLU A 21 -6.64 -14.79 -7.17
C GLU A 21 -5.84 -13.54 -7.61
N GLY A 22 -4.69 -13.29 -6.97
CA GLY A 22 -3.82 -12.14 -7.20
C GLY A 22 -4.02 -11.00 -6.20
N VAL A 23 -3.53 -9.82 -6.55
CA VAL A 23 -3.60 -8.64 -5.68
C VAL A 23 -5.05 -8.18 -5.54
N ARG A 24 -5.46 -7.88 -4.30
CA ARG A 24 -6.74 -7.24 -3.97
C ARG A 24 -6.50 -6.08 -3.03
N TYR A 25 -7.50 -5.21 -2.93
CA TYR A 25 -7.45 -4.01 -2.12
C TYR A 25 -8.39 -4.12 -0.94
N THR A 26 -8.00 -3.64 0.23
CA THR A 26 -8.87 -3.60 1.41
C THR A 26 -8.82 -2.25 2.10
N LYS A 27 -9.94 -1.84 2.69
CA LYS A 27 -10.02 -0.63 3.53
C LYS A 27 -9.60 -0.90 4.98
N SER A 28 -9.59 -2.18 5.40
CA SER A 28 -9.21 -2.59 6.74
C SER A 28 -7.78 -2.16 7.04
N SER A 29 -7.57 -1.57 8.22
CA SER A 29 -6.28 -1.07 8.69
C SER A 29 -5.72 -1.85 9.88
N SER A 30 -6.38 -2.95 10.25
CA SER A 30 -5.91 -3.84 11.30
C SER A 30 -4.82 -4.74 10.71
N ILE A 31 -3.58 -4.43 11.05
CA ILE A 31 -2.40 -5.18 10.61
C ILE A 31 -2.00 -6.11 11.75
N THR A 32 -1.79 -7.37 11.42
CA THR A 32 -1.42 -8.42 12.37
C THR A 32 -0.20 -9.16 11.86
N LEU A 33 0.64 -9.63 12.78
CA LEU A 33 1.78 -10.48 12.44
C LEU A 33 1.35 -11.95 12.42
N ASN A 34 1.56 -12.64 11.30
CA ASN A 34 1.27 -14.08 11.22
C ASN A 34 2.46 -14.94 11.71
N ALA A 35 2.24 -16.26 11.78
CA ALA A 35 3.27 -17.22 12.21
C ALA A 35 4.51 -17.26 11.29
N GLN A 36 4.37 -16.87 10.02
CA GLN A 36 5.46 -16.74 9.04
C GLN A 36 6.20 -15.41 9.15
N LYS A 37 5.92 -14.62 10.20
CA LYS A 37 6.49 -13.28 10.44
C LYS A 37 6.16 -12.28 9.33
N GLN A 38 5.04 -12.45 8.66
CA GLN A 38 4.54 -11.52 7.65
C GLN A 38 3.45 -10.63 8.24
N LEU A 39 3.46 -9.36 7.82
CA LEU A 39 2.35 -8.46 8.09
C LEU A 39 1.15 -8.90 7.26
N THR A 40 -0.01 -8.99 7.90
CA THR A 40 -1.24 -9.43 7.26
C THR A 40 -2.42 -8.55 7.65
N ILE A 41 -3.40 -8.45 6.75
CA ILE A 41 -4.71 -7.84 7.02
C ILE A 41 -5.76 -8.90 6.73
N ASN A 42 -6.63 -9.18 7.71
CA ASN A 42 -7.64 -10.24 7.60
C ASN A 42 -7.04 -11.60 7.14
N GLY A 43 -5.86 -11.95 7.68
CA GLY A 43 -5.13 -13.19 7.36
C GLY A 43 -4.44 -13.23 5.99
N ARG A 44 -4.44 -12.12 5.24
CA ARG A 44 -3.83 -12.02 3.90
C ARG A 44 -2.56 -11.20 3.97
N ALA A 45 -1.51 -11.66 3.28
CA ALA A 45 -0.22 -10.98 3.28
C ALA A 45 -0.36 -9.53 2.77
N LEU A 46 0.08 -8.58 3.59
CA LEU A 46 0.16 -7.18 3.23
C LEU A 46 1.36 -6.96 2.30
N LEU A 47 1.10 -6.31 1.17
CA LEU A 47 2.11 -6.07 0.16
C LEU A 47 2.86 -4.76 0.40
N SER A 48 4.14 -4.77 0.07
CA SER A 48 4.97 -3.58 -0.04
C SER A 48 4.74 -2.90 -1.39
N VAL A 49 5.25 -1.67 -1.53
CA VAL A 49 5.24 -0.93 -2.81
C VAL A 49 5.92 -1.69 -3.96
N THR A 50 6.75 -2.71 -3.67
CA THR A 50 7.38 -3.59 -4.67
C THR A 50 6.53 -4.82 -5.00
N GLY A 51 5.33 -4.93 -4.43
CA GLY A 51 4.42 -6.06 -4.63
C GLY A 51 4.80 -7.33 -3.87
N GLN A 52 5.75 -7.24 -2.92
CA GLN A 52 6.20 -8.38 -2.12
C GLN A 52 5.59 -8.35 -0.72
N PRO A 53 5.31 -9.50 -0.08
CA PRO A 53 4.90 -9.55 1.32
C PRO A 53 5.92 -8.88 2.25
N ILE A 54 5.45 -8.05 3.18
CA ILE A 54 6.34 -7.44 4.19
C ILE A 54 6.59 -8.45 5.30
N THR A 55 7.85 -8.80 5.51
CA THR A 55 8.29 -9.77 6.52
C THR A 55 9.18 -9.07 7.55
N VAL A 56 8.96 -9.36 8.82
CA VAL A 56 9.73 -8.85 9.96
C VAL A 56 10.45 -10.01 10.65
N GLN A 57 11.44 -9.77 11.50
CA GLN A 57 12.12 -10.85 12.25
C GLN A 57 11.48 -11.06 13.63
N SER A 58 10.85 -10.03 14.18
CA SER A 58 10.27 -10.01 15.52
C SER A 58 9.02 -9.14 15.60
N GLU A 59 8.41 -9.09 16.78
CA GLU A 59 7.26 -8.24 17.08
C GLU A 59 7.66 -6.78 17.36
N ASN A 60 8.96 -6.49 17.45
CA ASN A 60 9.51 -5.17 17.75
C ASN A 60 9.75 -4.31 16.50
N PHE A 61 8.92 -4.48 15.47
CA PHE A 61 8.98 -3.63 14.28
C PHE A 61 8.22 -2.32 14.50
N LYS A 62 8.63 -1.30 13.75
CA LYS A 62 8.03 0.03 13.74
C LYS A 62 7.42 0.32 12.38
N VAL A 63 6.23 0.93 12.38
CA VAL A 63 5.61 1.49 11.18
C VAL A 63 5.65 3.01 11.28
N ASN A 64 6.42 3.64 10.41
CA ASN A 64 6.53 5.09 10.34
C ASN A 64 5.27 5.72 9.72
N ALA A 65 5.14 7.05 9.89
CA ALA A 65 4.02 7.84 9.38
C ALA A 65 3.75 7.68 7.87
N ASP A 66 4.82 7.51 7.09
CA ASP A 66 4.79 7.30 5.64
C ASP A 66 4.49 5.84 5.25
N GLY A 67 4.37 4.95 6.22
CA GLY A 67 4.18 3.51 6.05
C GLY A 67 5.46 2.72 5.84
N THR A 68 6.64 3.33 6.03
CA THR A 68 7.90 2.60 6.06
C THR A 68 7.95 1.70 7.28
N VAL A 69 8.13 0.40 7.06
CA VAL A 69 8.29 -0.62 8.09
C VAL A 69 9.78 -0.81 8.35
N SER A 70 10.18 -0.65 9.60
CA SER A 70 11.57 -0.85 10.01
C SER A 70 11.68 -1.69 11.27
N GLU A 71 12.80 -2.38 11.42
CA GLU A 71 13.12 -3.17 12.59
C GLU A 71 14.60 -3.00 12.94
N ASN A 72 14.91 -2.69 14.21
CA ASN A 72 16.27 -2.42 14.66
C ASN A 72 17.03 -1.38 13.79
N GLY A 73 16.30 -0.44 13.19
CA GLY A 73 16.86 0.58 12.29
C GLY A 73 17.04 0.13 10.83
N GLN A 74 16.78 -1.13 10.49
CA GLN A 74 16.77 -1.62 9.10
C GLN A 74 15.41 -1.38 8.46
N ASN A 75 15.39 -0.85 7.24
CA ASN A 75 14.18 -0.72 6.43
C ASN A 75 13.82 -2.09 5.82
N LEU A 76 12.61 -2.58 6.11
CA LEU A 76 12.09 -3.86 5.65
C LEU A 76 11.13 -3.71 4.46
N GLY A 77 10.76 -2.48 4.11
CA GLY A 77 9.85 -2.15 3.03
C GLY A 77 8.86 -1.07 3.44
N GLN A 78 8.07 -0.61 2.47
CA GLN A 78 7.02 0.38 2.68
C GLN A 78 5.68 -0.21 2.32
N ILE A 79 4.69 -0.07 3.20
CA ILE A 79 3.32 -0.56 2.99
C ILE A 79 2.75 0.06 1.71
N ASP A 80 2.18 -0.80 0.85
CA ASP A 80 1.55 -0.35 -0.38
C ASP A 80 0.17 0.25 -0.12
N VAL A 81 0.16 1.55 0.16
CA VAL A 81 -1.07 2.33 0.27
C VAL A 81 -1.46 2.82 -1.12
N ARG A 82 -2.64 2.41 -1.59
CA ARG A 82 -3.22 2.84 -2.85
C ARG A 82 -4.39 3.79 -2.62
N VAL A 83 -4.66 4.66 -3.59
CA VAL A 83 -5.84 5.52 -3.58
C VAL A 83 -6.80 5.08 -4.69
N ALA A 84 -8.10 5.06 -4.39
CA ALA A 84 -9.13 5.10 -5.41
C ALA A 84 -9.72 6.51 -5.47
N MET A 85 -9.51 7.20 -6.60
CA MET A 85 -10.10 8.51 -6.87
C MET A 85 -11.57 8.41 -7.28
N ASP A 86 -11.97 7.26 -7.83
CA ASP A 86 -13.36 6.92 -8.14
C ASP A 86 -13.65 5.52 -7.58
N THR A 87 -14.52 5.46 -6.58
CA THR A 87 -14.88 4.18 -5.94
C THR A 87 -15.85 3.35 -6.79
N ARG A 88 -16.47 3.92 -7.84
CA ARG A 88 -17.35 3.20 -8.78
C ARG A 88 -16.56 2.23 -9.66
N ASN A 89 -15.28 2.49 -9.87
CA ASN A 89 -14.39 1.59 -10.61
C ASN A 89 -13.92 0.40 -9.76
N LEU A 90 -14.37 0.29 -8.50
CA LEU A 90 -14.08 -0.83 -7.63
C LEU A 90 -15.24 -1.80 -7.58
N ALA A 91 -14.97 -3.05 -7.96
CA ALA A 91 -15.85 -4.18 -7.72
C ALA A 91 -15.55 -4.75 -6.33
N ARG A 92 -16.58 -4.83 -5.47
CA ARG A 92 -16.47 -5.51 -4.17
C ARG A 92 -16.61 -7.01 -4.39
N GLU A 93 -15.64 -7.78 -3.88
CA GLU A 93 -15.63 -9.26 -4.01
C GLU A 93 -16.03 -9.97 -2.71
N GLY A 94 -16.36 -9.21 -1.66
CA GLY A 94 -16.68 -9.73 -0.33
C GLY A 94 -15.46 -9.73 0.60
N ASN A 95 -15.66 -10.05 1.89
CA ASN A 95 -14.60 -10.06 2.92
C ASN A 95 -13.73 -8.79 2.97
N ASP A 96 -14.37 -7.63 2.71
CA ASP A 96 -13.70 -6.32 2.59
C ASP A 96 -12.57 -6.26 1.55
N LEU A 97 -12.67 -7.10 0.51
CA LEU A 97 -11.84 -7.07 -0.68
C LEU A 97 -12.52 -6.30 -1.81
N TYR A 98 -11.68 -5.57 -2.52
CA TYR A 98 -12.01 -4.79 -3.69
C TYR A 98 -11.03 -5.12 -4.81
N ARG A 99 -11.55 -5.21 -6.03
CA ARG A 99 -10.77 -5.31 -7.26
C ARG A 99 -11.14 -4.15 -8.16
N THR A 100 -10.21 -3.70 -8.98
CA THR A 100 -10.48 -2.70 -10.02
C THR A 100 -11.21 -3.35 -11.18
N ALA A 101 -12.25 -2.68 -11.71
CA ALA A 101 -13.09 -3.22 -12.77
C ALA A 101 -12.31 -3.47 -14.07
N ASP A 102 -11.33 -2.61 -14.36
CA ASP A 102 -10.40 -2.67 -15.50
C ASP A 102 -9.18 -3.56 -15.24
N ASN A 103 -9.11 -4.20 -14.06
CA ASN A 103 -8.00 -5.03 -13.61
C ASN A 103 -6.64 -4.31 -13.59
N GLN A 104 -6.63 -2.96 -13.61
CA GLN A 104 -5.43 -2.16 -13.46
C GLN A 104 -5.12 -1.91 -11.99
N PRO A 105 -3.84 -1.84 -11.58
CA PRO A 105 -3.53 -1.52 -10.20
C PRO A 105 -3.97 -0.09 -9.86
N LEU A 106 -4.54 0.10 -8.67
CA LEU A 106 -4.86 1.44 -8.16
C LEU A 106 -3.58 2.30 -8.10
N PRO A 107 -3.66 3.62 -8.33
CA PRO A 107 -2.51 4.50 -8.18
C PRO A 107 -1.97 4.46 -6.74
N SER A 108 -0.64 4.51 -6.61
CA SER A 108 0.00 4.57 -5.30
C SER A 108 -0.26 5.93 -4.63
N ALA A 109 -0.65 5.88 -3.36
CA ALA A 109 -0.72 7.05 -2.49
C ALA A 109 0.66 7.38 -1.89
N VAL A 110 1.57 6.40 -1.86
CA VAL A 110 2.93 6.54 -1.33
C VAL A 110 3.70 7.60 -2.11
N ASN A 111 4.31 8.55 -1.41
CA ASN A 111 5.03 9.71 -1.99
C ASN A 111 4.18 10.56 -2.95
N ASN A 112 2.85 10.47 -2.90
CA ASN A 112 1.99 11.31 -3.73
C ASN A 112 1.87 12.70 -3.10
N GLY A 113 2.58 13.68 -3.66
CA GLY A 113 2.59 15.08 -3.16
C GLY A 113 1.23 15.78 -3.20
N GLN A 114 0.21 15.17 -3.81
CA GLN A 114 -1.16 15.68 -3.83
C GLN A 114 -2.04 15.10 -2.71
N MET A 115 -1.52 14.14 -1.92
CA MET A 115 -2.24 13.54 -0.80
C MET A 115 -1.31 13.25 0.37
N SER A 116 -1.60 13.85 1.52
CA SER A 116 -0.95 13.49 2.77
C SER A 116 -1.80 12.45 3.51
N TYR A 117 -1.18 11.32 3.85
CA TYR A 117 -1.71 10.36 4.80
C TYR A 117 -0.69 10.14 5.91
N THR A 118 -1.18 9.80 7.09
CA THR A 118 -0.33 9.40 8.20
C THR A 118 -0.82 8.05 8.70
N LEU A 119 0.08 7.09 8.73
CA LEU A 119 -0.13 5.82 9.42
C LEU A 119 0.40 5.97 10.84
N SER A 120 -0.43 5.67 11.84
CA SER A 120 0.02 5.64 13.23
C SER A 120 -0.05 4.22 13.74
N GLN A 121 1.09 3.67 14.18
CA GLN A 121 1.12 2.38 14.87
C GLN A 121 0.52 2.54 16.26
N GLY A 122 -0.66 1.95 16.49
CA GLY A 122 -1.22 1.78 17.83
C GLY A 122 -0.41 0.78 18.65
N VAL A 123 -0.19 1.09 19.92
CA VAL A 123 0.44 0.18 20.89
C VAL A 123 -0.67 -0.68 21.47
N SER A 124 -1.00 -1.80 20.83
CA SER A 124 -1.87 -2.80 21.45
C SER A 124 -1.00 -3.92 22.00
N GLU A 125 -1.18 -4.20 23.29
CA GLU A 125 -0.44 -5.23 24.01
C GLU A 125 -0.61 -6.57 23.30
N LEU A 126 0.51 -7.12 22.82
CA LEU A 126 0.63 -8.39 22.10
C LEU A 126 0.07 -8.34 20.65
N SER A 127 0.97 -8.07 19.70
CA SER A 127 0.93 -8.53 18.29
C SER A 127 -0.09 -7.89 17.33
N ASN A 128 -0.94 -6.95 17.77
CA ASN A 128 -1.89 -6.24 16.91
C ASN A 128 -1.46 -4.80 16.65
N VAL A 129 -1.17 -4.47 15.38
CA VAL A 129 -0.92 -3.08 14.94
C VAL A 129 -2.22 -2.52 14.40
N ASP A 130 -2.90 -1.72 15.22
CA ASP A 130 -4.02 -0.91 14.74
C ASP A 130 -3.48 0.36 14.10
N VAL A 131 -3.60 0.46 12.77
CA VAL A 131 -3.20 1.67 12.06
C VAL A 131 -4.38 2.65 12.07
N THR A 132 -4.36 3.59 13.01
CA THR A 132 -5.32 4.69 13.02
C THR A 132 -4.94 5.71 11.96
N LYS A 133 -5.88 6.05 11.07
CA LYS A 133 -5.67 6.98 9.95
C LYS A 133 -6.08 8.39 10.35
N SER A 134 -5.16 9.34 10.28
CA SER A 134 -5.44 10.78 10.42
C SER A 134 -5.23 11.48 9.07
N TYR A 135 -6.18 12.32 8.65
CA TYR A 135 -6.19 12.99 7.34
C TYR A 135 -6.11 14.51 7.52
N THR A 136 -5.15 15.16 6.84
CA THR A 136 -5.11 16.62 6.72
C THR A 136 -5.33 16.98 5.24
N ASP A 137 -6.37 17.76 4.95
CA ASP A 137 -6.71 18.19 3.59
C ASP A 137 -5.68 19.20 3.06
N MET A 138 -4.99 18.86 1.96
CA MET A 138 -4.32 19.84 1.11
C MET A 138 -4.89 19.76 -0.31
N THR A 139 -5.70 20.77 -0.65
CA THR A 139 -6.30 20.97 -1.97
C THR A 139 -5.24 21.49 -2.94
N THR A 140 -4.78 20.66 -3.89
CA THR A 140 -4.15 21.19 -5.11
C THR A 140 -4.54 20.38 -6.33
N ALA A 141 -5.02 21.12 -7.33
CA ALA A 141 -5.67 20.72 -8.56
C ALA A 141 -4.99 19.60 -9.37
N TYR A 142 -5.87 18.88 -10.07
CA TYR A 142 -5.69 18.08 -11.28
C TYR A 142 -4.36 18.25 -12.03
N ARG A 143 -3.66 17.12 -12.19
CA ARG A 143 -3.01 16.60 -13.42
C ARG A 143 -1.76 15.79 -13.05
N ALA A 144 -1.92 14.48 -12.91
CA ALA A 144 -0.81 13.53 -13.03
C ALA A 144 -1.34 12.14 -13.40
N PHE A 145 -2.17 12.04 -14.45
CA PHE A 145 -2.63 10.73 -14.95
C PHE A 145 -1.81 10.17 -16.11
N GLU A 146 -0.61 10.69 -16.40
CA GLU A 146 0.20 10.18 -17.54
C GLU A 146 1.64 9.77 -17.20
N THR A 147 2.18 9.99 -15.99
CA THR A 147 3.66 9.97 -15.84
C THR A 147 4.18 9.04 -14.75
N ASN A 148 3.72 7.78 -14.66
CA ASN A 148 4.44 6.79 -13.84
C ASN A 148 4.45 5.33 -14.35
N GLN A 149 4.08 5.07 -15.61
CA GLN A 149 4.22 3.73 -16.22
C GLN A 149 5.63 3.41 -16.75
N LYS A 150 6.69 4.11 -16.31
CA LYS A 150 8.07 3.94 -16.84
C LYS A 150 9.17 3.58 -15.84
N VAL A 151 8.88 3.26 -14.58
CA VAL A 151 9.96 3.07 -13.58
C VAL A 151 10.30 1.60 -13.26
N VAL A 152 9.51 0.61 -13.71
CA VAL A 152 9.78 -0.80 -13.35
C VAL A 152 10.77 -1.51 -14.30
N GLN A 153 11.22 -0.88 -15.40
CA GLN A 153 12.23 -1.48 -16.30
C GLN A 153 13.68 -1.04 -16.04
N ALA A 154 13.98 -0.32 -14.95
CA ALA A 154 15.33 0.20 -14.71
C ALA A 154 16.24 -0.71 -13.86
N TYR A 155 15.75 -1.80 -13.28
CA TYR A 155 16.56 -2.68 -12.42
C TYR A 155 17.06 -3.97 -13.07
N ASP A 156 16.69 -4.26 -14.32
CA ASP A 156 17.06 -5.50 -15.01
C ASP A 156 18.16 -5.32 -16.08
N LYS A 157 19.06 -4.34 -15.89
CA LYS A 157 20.22 -4.14 -16.78
C LYS A 157 21.53 -4.02 -16.02
N LYS A 158 21.80 -4.97 -15.13
CA LYS A 158 23.14 -5.15 -14.57
C LYS A 158 23.44 -6.61 -14.21
N SER A 159 23.42 -7.51 -15.20
CA SER A 159 24.08 -8.83 -15.13
C SER A 159 24.13 -9.40 -16.55
N LEU A 160 25.30 -9.91 -16.97
CA LEU A 160 25.61 -10.52 -18.27
C LEU A 160 26.10 -9.59 -19.39
N GLU A 161 27.22 -8.88 -19.14
CA GLU A 161 28.24 -8.74 -20.19
C GLU A 161 29.62 -8.65 -19.53
N LYS A 162 30.03 -9.77 -18.93
CA LYS A 162 31.42 -9.99 -18.55
C LYS A 162 31.74 -11.47 -18.66
N SER A 163 31.68 -11.99 -19.88
CA SER A 163 32.27 -13.26 -20.30
C SER A 163 32.05 -13.45 -21.79
N SER A 164 32.95 -12.89 -22.61
CA SER A 164 33.42 -13.47 -23.87
C SER A 164 34.24 -12.43 -24.64
N GLU A 165 35.55 -12.70 -24.68
CA GLU A 165 36.58 -12.27 -25.64
C GLU A 165 37.02 -10.79 -25.68
#